data_AF-Q04FJ8-F1
#
_entry.id   AF-Q04FJ8-F1
#
_cell.length_a   1.000
_cell.length_b   1.000
_cell.length_c   1.000
_cell.angle_alpha   90.00
_cell.angle_beta   90.00
_cell.angle_gamma   90.00
#
_symmetry.space_group_name_H-M   'P 1'
#
loop_
_entity.id
_entity.type
_entity.pdbx_description
1 polymer ?
#
loop_
_entity_poly.entity_id
_entity_poly.type
_entity_poly.pdbx_seq_one_letter_code
_entity_poly.pdbx_strand_id
1 'polypeptide(L)'
;MNVDESEYKILMALYRSNNPMAIDKSEALNFLIEERYVKEVRNHGDYDENYTNGYEDQYTLTNRGRNFLLTQLDPQAYARKKVQKAYLLSYFAIGISIIALVRSLFF
;
A
#
# COMPACT_ATOMS: atom_id res chain seq x y z
N MET A 1 -0.66 3.91 -7.83
CA MET A 1 -1.09 2.59 -7.36
C MET A 1 -1.79 2.75 -6.01
N ASN A 2 -3.07 2.40 -5.94
CA ASN A 2 -3.83 2.28 -4.68
C ASN A 2 -3.77 0.80 -4.31
N VAL A 3 -3.36 0.51 -3.09
CA VAL A 3 -3.35 -0.85 -2.55
C VAL A 3 -4.73 -1.11 -1.97
N ASP A 4 -5.30 -2.25 -2.33
CA ASP A 4 -6.62 -2.66 -1.86
C ASP A 4 -6.57 -3.07 -0.38
N GLU A 5 -7.73 -3.12 0.28
CA GLU A 5 -7.81 -3.40 1.72
C GLU A 5 -7.18 -4.77 2.07
N SER A 6 -7.35 -5.76 1.20
CA SER A 6 -6.82 -7.12 1.38
C SER A 6 -5.28 -7.16 1.34
N GLU A 7 -4.69 -6.44 0.38
CA GLU A 7 -3.23 -6.29 0.25
C GLU A 7 -2.65 -5.50 1.42
N TYR A 8 -3.34 -4.44 1.85
CA TYR A 8 -2.94 -3.64 3.00
C TYR A 8 -2.94 -4.46 4.30
N LYS A 9 -3.96 -5.31 4.51
CA LYS A 9 -4.03 -6.23 5.66
C LYS A 9 -2.83 -7.18 5.68
N ILE A 10 -2.47 -7.77 4.53
CA ILE A 10 -1.29 -8.64 4.41
C ILE A 10 0.00 -7.88 4.75
N LEU A 11 0.20 -6.69 4.17
CA LEU A 11 1.37 -5.86 4.45
C LEU A 11 1.45 -5.47 5.94
N MET A 12 0.32 -5.14 6.57
CA MET A 12 0.26 -4.84 8.01
C MET A 12 0.57 -6.03 8.89
N ALA A 13 0.04 -7.21 8.57
CA ALA A 13 0.30 -8.42 9.33
C ALA A 13 1.81 -8.76 9.29
N LEU A 14 2.41 -8.71 8.09
CA LEU A 14 3.85 -8.94 7.92
C LEU A 14 4.73 -7.84 8.55
N TYR A 15 4.26 -6.59 8.61
CA TYR A 15 4.99 -5.50 9.26
C TYR A 15 5.03 -5.63 10.78
N ARG A 16 3.93 -6.10 11.37
CA ARG A 16 3.81 -6.32 12.81
C ARG A 16 4.56 -7.57 13.27
N SER A 17 4.76 -8.53 12.37
CA SER A 17 5.58 -9.70 12.64
C SER A 17 7.08 -9.36 12.54
N ASN A 18 7.83 -9.71 13.58
CA ASN A 18 9.30 -9.61 13.54
C ASN A 18 9.95 -10.79 12.78
N ASN A 19 9.19 -11.84 12.51
CA ASN A 19 9.64 -13.07 11.86
C ASN A 19 8.84 -13.34 10.57
N PRO A 20 9.38 -14.13 9.61
CA PRO A 20 8.59 -14.64 8.50
C PRO A 20 7.33 -15.37 9.01
N MET A 21 6.22 -15.22 8.29
CA MET A 21 4.92 -15.71 8.72
C MET A 21 4.23 -16.44 7.57
N ALA A 22 3.54 -17.54 7.88
CA ALA A 22 2.67 -18.21 6.93
C ALA A 22 1.47 -17.31 6.58
N ILE A 23 1.13 -17.23 5.30
CA ILE A 23 -0.02 -16.48 4.81
C ILE A 23 -0.76 -17.34 3.81
N ASP A 24 -2.09 -17.37 3.94
CA ASP A 24 -2.95 -18.07 3.01
C ASP A 24 -2.72 -17.58 1.57
N LYS A 25 -2.54 -18.54 0.66
CA LYS A 25 -2.37 -18.25 -0.76
C LYS A 25 -3.61 -17.54 -1.27
N SER A 26 -3.41 -16.31 -1.74
CA SER A 26 -4.45 -15.42 -2.23
C SER A 26 -3.93 -14.63 -3.42
N GLU A 27 -4.85 -14.11 -4.24
CA GLU A 27 -4.50 -13.24 -5.38
C GLU A 27 -3.74 -11.99 -4.90
N ALA A 28 -4.15 -11.42 -3.76
CA ALA A 28 -3.48 -10.31 -3.12
C ALA A 28 -2.03 -10.64 -2.71
N LEU A 29 -1.78 -11.83 -2.17
CA LEU A 29 -0.43 -12.27 -1.83
C LEU A 29 0.44 -12.43 -3.08
N ASN A 30 -0.08 -13.07 -4.13
CA ASN A 30 0.64 -13.26 -5.39
C ASN A 30 1.02 -11.91 -6.01
N PHE A 31 0.09 -10.97 -6.05
CA PHE A 31 0.33 -9.61 -6.53
C PHE A 31 1.44 -8.90 -5.74
N LEU A 32 1.41 -8.98 -4.40
CA LEU A 32 2.44 -8.38 -3.55
C LEU A 32 3.83 -9.01 -3.74
N ILE A 33 3.89 -10.29 -4.11
CA ILE A 33 5.14 -11.00 -4.45
C ILE A 33 5.66 -10.53 -5.82
N GLU A 34 4.79 -10.49 -6.84
CA GLU A 34 5.13 -10.01 -8.19
C GLU A 34 5.68 -8.58 -8.16
N GLU A 35 5.05 -7.71 -7.38
CA GLU A 35 5.46 -6.32 -7.18
C GLU A 35 6.68 -6.15 -6.26
N ARG A 36 7.21 -7.25 -5.73
CA ARG A 36 8.39 -7.31 -4.84
C ARG A 36 8.19 -6.57 -3.52
N TYR A 37 6.96 -6.42 -3.04
CA TYR A 37 6.68 -5.89 -1.70
C TYR A 37 6.82 -6.97 -0.62
N VAL A 38 6.48 -8.20 -0.98
CA VAL A 38 6.61 -9.40 -0.15
C VAL A 38 7.57 -10.36 -0.83
N LYS A 39 8.29 -11.17 -0.05
CA LYS A 39 9.08 -12.28 -0.55
C LYS A 39 8.79 -13.55 0.25
N GLU A 40 8.84 -14.67 -0.44
CA GLU A 40 8.85 -15.98 0.19
C GLU A 40 10.22 -16.24 0.83
N VAL A 41 10.21 -16.85 2.01
CA VAL A 41 11.39 -17.28 2.76
C VAL A 41 11.31 -18.78 2.85
N ARG A 42 12.23 -19.47 2.18
CA ARG A 42 12.35 -20.93 2.29
C ARG A 42 12.82 -21.26 3.70
N ASN A 43 12.03 -22.07 4.40
CA ASN A 43 12.39 -22.60 5.71
C ASN A 43 13.60 -23.53 5.56
N HIS A 44 14.81 -22.99 5.74
CA HIS A 44 15.96 -23.80 6.11
C HIS A 44 15.95 -23.95 7.64
N GLY A 45 15.08 -24.84 8.12
CA GLY A 45 15.28 -25.67 9.33
C GLY A 45 15.72 -25.08 10.67
N ASP A 46 15.77 -23.76 10.91
CA ASP A 46 16.43 -23.22 12.11
C ASP A 46 15.53 -22.41 13.07
N TYR A 47 14.20 -22.41 12.89
CA TYR A 47 13.31 -21.79 13.88
C TYR A 47 12.21 -22.74 14.36
N ASP A 48 12.45 -23.23 15.57
CA ASP A 48 11.49 -23.77 16.56
C ASP A 48 10.66 -24.99 16.12
N GLU A 49 11.06 -26.17 16.61
CA GLU A 49 10.36 -27.46 16.46
C GLU A 49 8.96 -27.49 17.13
N ASN A 50 8.50 -26.38 17.71
CA ASN A 50 7.20 -26.24 18.37
C ASN A 50 6.05 -25.83 17.44
N TYR A 51 6.29 -25.64 16.13
CA TYR A 51 5.23 -25.39 15.16
C TYR A 51 4.84 -26.65 14.39
N THR A 52 3.71 -27.24 14.77
CA THR A 52 3.01 -28.33 14.10
C THR A 52 2.45 -27.92 12.72
N ASN A 53 3.32 -27.69 11.72
CA ASN A 53 3.03 -27.80 10.27
C ASN A 53 4.28 -27.38 9.44
N GLY A 54 5.28 -28.25 9.35
CA GLY A 54 6.59 -27.99 8.75
C GLY A 54 6.67 -27.82 7.22
N TYR A 55 5.61 -27.38 6.54
CA TYR A 55 5.57 -27.26 5.07
C TYR A 55 4.84 -26.02 4.53
N GLU A 56 4.46 -25.06 5.36
CA GLU A 56 3.80 -23.84 4.86
C GLU A 56 4.84 -22.81 4.40
N ASP A 57 4.66 -22.32 3.16
CA ASP A 57 5.47 -21.25 2.58
C ASP A 57 5.39 -20.03 3.51
N GLN A 58 6.54 -19.52 3.96
CA GLN A 58 6.59 -18.36 4.84
C GLN A 58 6.93 -17.10 4.05
N TYR A 59 6.39 -15.97 4.49
CA TYR A 59 6.52 -14.69 3.80
C TYR A 59 7.04 -13.60 4.72
N THR A 60 7.80 -12.66 4.17
CA THR A 60 8.24 -11.47 4.89
C THR A 60 8.25 -10.23 3.99
N LEU A 61 8.21 -9.05 4.59
CA LEU A 61 8.32 -7.80 3.83
C LEU A 61 9.72 -7.63 3.27
N THR A 62 9.78 -7.13 2.03
CA THR A 62 11.03 -6.57 1.51
C THR A 62 11.23 -5.15 2.04
N ASN A 63 12.44 -4.59 1.86
CA ASN A 63 12.69 -3.17 2.13
C ASN A 63 11.76 -2.26 1.32
N ARG A 64 11.41 -2.67 0.09
CA ARG A 64 10.46 -1.95 -0.76
C ARG A 64 9.05 -1.98 -0.16
N GLY A 65 8.58 -3.15 0.28
CA GLY A 65 7.28 -3.31 0.96
C GLY A 65 7.18 -2.49 2.24
N ARG A 66 8.23 -2.54 3.07
CA ARG A 66 8.32 -1.75 4.31
C ARG A 66 8.26 -0.25 4.03
N ASN A 67 9.08 0.25 3.10
CA ASN A 67 9.08 1.67 2.76
C ASN A 67 7.75 2.11 2.16
N PHE A 68 7.17 1.32 1.25
CA PHE A 68 5.85 1.58 0.68
C PHE A 68 4.79 1.71 1.79
N LEU A 69 4.76 0.76 2.72
CA LEU A 69 3.81 0.76 3.81
C LEU A 69 3.97 1.96 4.74
N LEU A 70 5.22 2.34 5.07
CA LEU A 70 5.50 3.54 5.85
C LEU A 70 5.02 4.82 5.15
N THR A 71 5.10 4.89 3.82
CA THR A 71 4.53 6.04 3.07
C THR A 71 2.99 6.07 3.07
N GLN A 72 2.32 4.95 3.34
CA GLN A 72 0.86 4.90 3.49
C GLN A 72 0.43 5.17 4.94
N LEU A 73 1.25 4.76 5.92
CA LEU A 73 1.03 4.98 7.35
C LEU A 73 1.35 6.40 7.81
N ASP A 74 2.25 7.11 7.11
CA ASP A 74 2.58 8.50 7.44
C ASP A 74 1.30 9.37 7.29
N PRO A 75 0.74 9.89 8.40
CA PRO A 75 -0.47 10.70 8.37
C PRO A 75 -0.30 11.92 7.46
N GLN A 76 0.93 12.43 7.32
CA GLN A 76 1.24 13.56 6.44
C GLN A 76 1.30 13.16 4.96
N ALA A 77 1.73 11.94 4.62
CA ALA A 77 1.73 11.47 3.23
C ALA A 77 0.31 11.14 2.75
N TYR A 78 -0.51 10.51 3.60
CA TYR A 78 -1.94 10.29 3.34
C TYR A 78 -2.70 11.63 3.24
N ALA A 79 -2.44 12.56 4.17
CA ALA A 79 -3.00 13.92 4.10
C ALA A 79 -2.56 14.65 2.84
N ARG A 80 -1.27 14.60 2.44
CA ARG A 80 -0.78 15.22 1.19
C ARG A 80 -1.47 14.67 -0.05
N LYS A 81 -1.69 13.34 -0.16
CA LYS A 81 -2.47 12.75 -1.27
C LYS A 81 -3.94 13.22 -1.28
N LYS A 82 -4.58 13.29 -0.11
CA LYS A 82 -5.97 13.75 0.03
C LYS A 82 -6.10 15.24 -0.33
N VAL A 83 -5.13 16.02 0.09
CA VAL A 83 -5.03 17.46 -0.17
C VAL A 83 -4.79 17.72 -1.65
N GLN A 84 -3.84 17.05 -2.31
CA GLN A 84 -3.60 17.22 -3.76
C GLN A 84 -4.86 17.01 -4.62
N LYS A 85 -5.71 16.03 -4.25
CA LYS A 85 -7.00 15.79 -4.93
C LYS A 85 -7.98 16.97 -4.78
N ALA A 86 -8.01 17.60 -3.60
CA ALA A 86 -8.86 18.76 -3.35
C ALA A 86 -8.35 20.02 -4.09
N TYR A 87 -7.03 20.24 -4.11
CA TYR A 87 -6.43 21.38 -4.81
C TYR A 87 -6.71 21.34 -6.31
N LEU A 88 -6.71 20.16 -6.94
CA LEU A 88 -7.04 20.02 -8.36
C LEU A 88 -8.49 20.42 -8.66
N LEU A 89 -9.43 20.03 -7.79
CA LEU A 89 -10.85 20.39 -7.90
C LEU A 89 -11.07 21.91 -7.70
N SER A 90 -10.33 22.54 -6.79
CA SER A 90 -10.39 23.99 -6.56
C SER A 90 -9.89 24.79 -7.76
N TYR A 91 -8.79 24.36 -8.40
CA TYR A 91 -8.28 25.03 -9.61
C TYR A 91 -9.27 24.96 -10.79
N PHE A 92 -9.98 23.84 -10.95
CA PHE A 92 -10.99 23.69 -12.00
C PHE A 92 -12.17 24.65 -11.78
N ALA A 93 -12.62 24.79 -10.53
CA ALA A 93 -13.71 25.72 -10.18
C ALA A 93 -13.33 27.19 -10.42
N ILE A 94 -12.12 27.60 -10.00
CA ILE A 94 -11.63 28.98 -10.19
C ILE A 94 -11.46 29.30 -11.68
N GLY A 95 -10.94 28.35 -12.47
CA GLY A 95 -10.80 28.51 -13.92
C GLY A 95 -12.14 28.74 -14.63
N ILE A 96 -13.19 28.00 -14.24
CA ILE A 96 -14.54 28.17 -14.81
C ILE A 96 -15.14 29.52 -14.41
N SER A 97 -14.95 29.97 -13.16
CA SER A 97 -15.44 31.27 -12.69
C SER A 97 -14.82 32.47 -13.43
N ILE A 98 -13.52 32.40 -13.77
CA ILE A 98 -12.84 33.47 -14.51
C ILE A 98 -13.34 33.55 -15.97
N ILE A 99 -13.53 32.40 -16.62
CA ILE A 99 -14.05 32.35 -17.99
C ILE A 99 -15.47 32.93 -18.07
N ALA A 100 -16.33 32.63 -17.08
CA ALA A 100 -17.67 33.19 -17.00
C ALA A 100 -17.67 34.73 -16.84
N LEU A 101 -16.76 35.27 -16.02
CA LEU A 101 -16.64 36.71 -15.79
C LEU A 101 -16.17 37.47 -17.05
N VAL A 102 -15.18 36.93 -17.76
CA VAL A 102 -14.74 37.52 -19.04
C VAL A 102 -15.87 37.49 -20.06
N ARG A 103 -16.62 36.39 -20.13
CA ARG A 103 -17.76 36.28 -21.05
C ARG A 103 -18.88 37.29 -20.75
N SER A 104 -19.06 37.75 -19.51
CA SER A 104 -20.07 38.76 -19.17
C SER A 104 -19.62 40.22 -19.39
N LEU A 105 -18.33 40.46 -19.63
CA LEU A 105 -17.78 41.81 -19.85
C LEU A 105 -17.68 42.18 -21.34
N PHE A 106 -17.67 41.19 -22.23
CA PHE A 106 -17.47 41.36 -23.67
C PHE A 106 -18.69 40.95 -24.53
N PHE A 107 -19.83 40.69 -23.90
CA PHE A 107 -21.14 40.45 -24.53
C PHE A 107 -22.18 41.35 -23.89
#